data_AF-A0A3R6Y0E2-F1
#
_entry.id   AF-A0A3R6Y0E2-F1
#
_cell.length_a   1.000
_cell.length_b   1.000
_cell.length_c   1.000
_cell.angle_alpha   90.00
_cell.angle_beta   90.00
_cell.angle_gamma   90.00
#
_symmetry.space_group_name_H-M   'P 1'
#
loop_
_entity.id
_entity.type
_entity.pdbx_description
1 polymer ?
#
loop_
_entity_poly.entity_id
_entity_poly.type
_entity_poly.pdbx_seq_one_letter_code
_entity_poly.pdbx_strand_id
1 'polypeptide(L)'
;MSYVIDDAGYIMTHLFMSQHRNKKGNASFEMYDDIADAMYGLVKRIKTDVTDPDKIVYIMFHEDTDDFGISRLRTIGKQLDRKVCLEGMVTICIRCMSENGNHFFRAVTDGSDITKTPEDMFEAPEIENNLKLVDDTIRDFYGWEKYKSKEDKQS
;
A
#
# COMPACT_ATOMS: atom_id res chain seq x y z
N MET A 1 -2.23 5.56 16.88
CA MET A 1 -3.42 5.97 16.08
C MET A 1 -3.23 5.53 14.63
N SER A 2 -4.29 5.21 13.89
CA SER A 2 -4.14 4.66 12.52
C SER A 2 -4.84 5.51 11.47
N TYR A 3 -4.23 5.65 10.30
CA TYR A 3 -4.73 6.41 9.16
C TYR A 3 -4.84 5.50 7.95
N VAL A 4 -5.84 5.73 7.10
CA VAL A 4 -6.06 4.97 5.87
C VAL A 4 -6.05 5.93 4.70
N ILE A 5 -5.19 5.67 3.73
CA ILE A 5 -5.20 6.26 2.40
C ILE A 5 -5.80 5.22 1.48
N ASP A 6 -7.10 5.34 1.24
CA ASP A 6 -7.82 4.45 0.35
C ASP A 6 -7.49 4.79 -1.12
N ASP A 7 -7.24 3.75 -1.90
CA ASP A 7 -6.94 3.81 -3.34
C ASP A 7 -5.94 4.91 -3.76
N ALA A 8 -4.73 4.84 -3.21
CA ALA A 8 -3.68 5.84 -3.48
C ALA A 8 -3.23 5.88 -4.96
N GLY A 9 -3.51 4.83 -5.74
CA GLY A 9 -3.25 4.80 -7.19
C GLY A 9 -4.00 5.90 -7.96
N TYR A 10 -5.10 6.39 -7.41
CA TYR A 10 -5.82 7.52 -8.02
C TYR A 10 -5.04 8.83 -7.97
N ILE A 11 -4.02 9.00 -7.12
CA ILE A 11 -3.16 10.19 -7.15
C ILE A 11 -2.51 10.33 -8.52
N MET A 12 -1.95 9.22 -9.01
CA MET A 12 -1.36 9.16 -10.35
C MET A 12 -2.44 9.32 -11.44
N THR A 13 -3.58 8.65 -11.26
CA THR A 13 -4.69 8.68 -12.23
C THR A 13 -5.22 10.09 -12.45
N HIS A 14 -5.47 10.85 -11.37
CA HIS A 14 -5.96 12.22 -11.46
C HIS A 14 -4.95 13.15 -12.13
N LEU A 15 -3.66 13.05 -11.79
CA LEU A 15 -2.60 13.83 -12.43
C LEU A 15 -2.52 13.54 -13.92
N PHE A 16 -2.50 12.27 -14.31
CA PHE A 16 -2.51 11.86 -15.71
C PHE A 16 -3.75 12.39 -16.45
N MET A 17 -4.94 12.16 -15.90
CA MET A 17 -6.20 12.60 -16.50
C MET A 17 -6.26 14.12 -16.69
N SER A 18 -5.71 14.90 -15.76
CA SER A 18 -5.68 16.37 -15.86
C SER A 18 -4.77 16.92 -16.96
N GLN A 19 -3.72 16.18 -17.35
CA GLN A 19 -2.65 16.69 -18.23
C GLN A 19 -2.56 15.99 -19.61
N HIS A 20 -2.99 14.72 -19.73
CA HIS A 20 -2.68 13.87 -20.87
C HIS A 20 -3.11 14.40 -22.25
N ARG A 21 -4.21 15.16 -22.33
CA ARG A 21 -4.72 15.69 -23.62
C ARG A 21 -3.87 16.80 -24.23
N ASN A 22 -3.16 17.56 -23.38
CA ASN A 22 -2.52 18.80 -23.79
C ASN A 22 -0.99 18.68 -23.91
N LYS A 23 -0.41 17.57 -23.45
CA LYS A 23 1.04 17.33 -23.45
C LYS A 23 1.44 16.48 -24.67
N LYS A 24 2.39 16.97 -25.48
CA LYS A 24 2.96 16.27 -26.63
C LYS A 24 4.49 16.33 -26.61
N GLY A 25 5.15 15.34 -27.20
CA GLY A 25 6.62 15.30 -27.29
C GLY A 25 7.27 15.31 -25.91
N ASN A 26 8.25 16.18 -25.70
CA ASN A 26 8.99 16.29 -24.43
C ASN A 26 8.08 16.56 -23.23
N ALA A 27 7.00 17.33 -23.42
CA ALA A 27 6.07 17.67 -22.35
C ALA A 27 5.30 16.43 -21.82
N SER A 28 5.18 15.37 -22.62
CA SER A 28 4.59 14.11 -22.17
C SER A 28 5.51 13.36 -21.22
N PHE A 29 6.84 13.46 -21.39
CA PHE A 29 7.81 12.83 -20.48
C PHE A 29 7.81 13.53 -19.12
N GLU A 30 7.84 14.86 -19.11
CA GLU A 30 7.73 15.67 -17.88
C GLU A 30 6.46 15.32 -17.08
N MET A 31 5.33 15.13 -17.76
CA MET A 31 4.09 14.71 -17.09
C MET A 31 4.22 13.36 -16.38
N TYR A 32 4.91 12.38 -16.99
CA TYR A 32 5.14 11.08 -16.33
C TYR A 32 6.16 11.18 -15.18
N ASP A 33 7.13 12.09 -15.27
CA ASP A 33 8.03 12.38 -14.16
C ASP A 33 7.26 13.02 -12.99
N ASP A 34 6.36 13.99 -13.26
CA ASP A 34 5.50 14.60 -12.24
C ASP A 34 4.59 13.56 -11.55
N ILE A 35 4.02 12.63 -12.33
CA ILE A 35 3.20 11.52 -11.80
C ILE A 35 4.02 10.62 -10.89
N ALA A 36 5.23 10.26 -11.31
CA ALA A 36 6.13 9.42 -10.53
C ALA A 36 6.56 10.12 -9.23
N ASP A 37 6.92 11.39 -9.30
CA ASP A 37 7.34 12.21 -8.16
C ASP A 37 6.21 12.39 -7.15
N ALA A 38 4.97 12.55 -7.59
CA ALA A 38 3.82 12.66 -6.69
C ALA A 38 3.62 11.40 -5.86
N MET A 39 3.63 10.22 -6.49
CA MET A 39 3.42 8.95 -5.78
C MET A 39 4.61 8.59 -4.88
N TYR A 40 5.83 8.69 -5.41
CA TYR A 40 7.05 8.50 -4.63
C TYR A 40 7.13 9.47 -3.45
N GLY A 41 6.81 10.74 -3.70
CA GLY A 41 6.79 11.82 -2.72
C GLY A 41 5.84 11.54 -1.57
N LEU A 42 4.64 11.00 -1.84
CA LEU A 42 3.70 10.59 -0.79
C LEU A 42 4.32 9.55 0.14
N VAL A 43 4.81 8.43 -0.40
CA VAL A 43 5.35 7.32 0.41
C VAL A 43 6.59 7.77 1.17
N LYS A 44 7.47 8.52 0.52
CA LYS A 44 8.66 9.11 1.16
C LYS A 44 8.26 10.01 2.31
N ARG A 45 7.28 10.89 2.10
CA ARG A 45 6.83 11.84 3.11
C ARG A 45 6.20 11.14 4.31
N ILE A 46 5.39 10.11 4.09
CA ILE A 46 4.85 9.30 5.19
C ILE A 46 6.00 8.73 6.02
N LYS A 47 7.02 8.16 5.37
CA LYS A 47 8.17 7.55 6.04
C LYS A 47 9.05 8.55 6.79
N THR A 48 9.13 9.80 6.34
CA THR A 48 9.98 10.84 6.98
C THR A 48 9.24 11.65 8.03
N ASP A 49 7.96 11.96 7.80
CA ASP A 49 7.21 12.93 8.60
C ASP A 49 6.38 12.24 9.70
N VAL A 50 5.99 10.98 9.51
CA VAL A 50 5.32 10.19 10.56
C VAL A 50 6.39 9.55 11.45
N THR A 51 6.85 10.33 12.42
CA THR A 51 7.95 9.94 13.34
C THR A 51 7.48 9.23 14.61
N ASP A 52 6.17 9.23 14.85
CA ASP A 52 5.58 8.59 16.02
C ASP A 52 5.55 7.07 15.83
N PRO A 53 6.21 6.28 16.71
CA PRO A 53 6.30 4.85 16.54
C PRO A 53 4.96 4.13 16.64
N ASP A 54 3.93 4.70 17.30
CA ASP A 54 2.63 4.03 17.47
C ASP A 54 1.64 4.30 16.32
N LYS A 55 2.06 5.08 15.33
CA LYS A 55 1.24 5.50 14.20
C LYS A 55 1.42 4.58 13.01
N ILE A 56 0.28 4.07 12.52
CA ILE A 56 0.23 3.21 11.34
C ILE A 56 -0.47 3.99 10.23
N VAL A 57 0.12 3.99 9.04
CA VAL A 57 -0.50 4.53 7.83
C VAL A 57 -0.71 3.39 6.84
N TYR A 58 -1.96 3.02 6.63
CA TYR A 58 -2.36 2.07 5.62
C TYR A 58 -2.46 2.77 4.27
N ILE A 59 -1.76 2.26 3.28
CA ILE A 59 -1.86 2.71 1.88
C ILE A 59 -2.50 1.57 1.12
N MET A 60 -3.75 1.76 0.70
CA MET A 60 -4.47 0.78 -0.11
C MET A 60 -4.21 1.09 -1.58
N PHE A 61 -3.93 0.04 -2.35
CA PHE A 61 -3.38 0.21 -3.68
C PHE A 61 -3.75 -0.99 -4.56
N HIS A 62 -4.23 -0.73 -5.77
CA HIS A 62 -4.52 -1.79 -6.72
C HIS A 62 -3.25 -2.42 -7.27
N GLU A 63 -3.25 -3.74 -7.39
CA GLU A 63 -2.19 -4.46 -8.09
C GLU A 63 -2.59 -4.76 -9.55
N ASP A 64 -1.58 -5.14 -10.33
CA ASP A 64 -1.71 -5.75 -11.63
C ASP A 64 -0.77 -6.96 -11.70
N THR A 65 -1.06 -7.89 -12.59
CA THR A 65 -0.25 -9.09 -12.80
C THR A 65 0.49 -8.94 -14.13
N ASP A 66 1.81 -9.07 -14.11
CA ASP A 66 2.61 -8.99 -15.34
C ASP A 66 2.49 -10.26 -16.20
N ASP A 67 3.06 -10.21 -17.41
CA ASP A 67 3.01 -11.32 -18.37
C ASP A 67 3.65 -12.63 -17.84
N PHE A 68 4.41 -12.57 -16.76
CA PHE A 68 5.04 -13.72 -16.10
C PHE A 68 4.26 -14.22 -14.89
N GLY A 69 3.08 -13.65 -14.62
CA GLY A 69 2.26 -14.00 -13.46
C GLY A 69 2.71 -13.34 -12.16
N ILE A 70 3.66 -12.39 -12.20
CA ILE A 70 4.17 -11.72 -11.00
C ILE A 70 3.27 -10.52 -10.70
N SER A 71 2.76 -10.47 -9.47
CA SER A 71 1.90 -9.36 -9.02
C SER A 71 2.75 -8.15 -8.64
N ARG A 72 2.34 -6.95 -9.07
CA ARG A 72 3.00 -5.67 -8.78
C ARG A 72 1.97 -4.59 -8.53
N LEU A 73 2.37 -3.52 -7.84
CA LEU A 73 1.50 -2.35 -7.69
C LEU A 73 1.21 -1.72 -9.06
N ARG A 74 -0.06 -1.39 -9.33
CA ARG A 74 -0.51 -0.78 -10.58
C ARG A 74 -0.15 0.69 -10.66
N THR A 75 0.91 1.03 -11.39
CA THR A 75 1.31 2.42 -11.59
C THR A 75 0.93 2.96 -12.97
N ILE A 76 1.10 4.26 -13.17
CA ILE A 76 0.88 4.92 -14.47
C ILE A 76 2.21 5.36 -15.07
N GLY A 77 2.48 4.82 -16.25
CA GLY A 77 3.73 5.07 -16.98
C GLY A 77 4.89 4.21 -16.45
N LYS A 78 5.97 4.13 -17.23
CA LYS A 78 7.12 3.25 -16.91
C LYS A 78 8.18 3.91 -16.04
N GLN A 79 8.07 5.22 -15.76
CA GLN A 79 9.13 5.97 -15.08
C GLN A 79 9.28 5.57 -13.62
N LEU A 80 8.17 5.39 -12.91
CA LEU A 80 8.18 5.02 -11.50
C LEU A 80 8.70 3.59 -11.30
N ASP A 81 8.10 2.61 -11.97
CA ASP A 81 8.45 1.18 -11.83
C ASP A 81 9.90 0.87 -12.18
N ARG A 82 10.50 1.61 -13.12
CA ARG A 82 11.90 1.42 -13.53
C ARG A 82 12.90 1.93 -12.49
N LYS A 83 12.49 2.84 -11.62
CA LYS A 83 13.39 3.54 -10.68
C LYS A 83 13.15 3.12 -9.23
N VAL A 84 11.90 2.78 -8.89
CA VAL A 84 11.48 2.54 -7.51
C VAL A 84 10.52 1.36 -7.44
N CYS A 85 10.82 0.44 -6.53
CA CYS A 85 9.92 -0.59 -6.05
C CYS A 85 9.14 -0.01 -4.85
N LEU A 86 7.89 0.41 -5.06
CA LEU A 86 7.09 1.13 -4.06
C LEU A 86 6.79 0.26 -2.83
N GLU A 87 6.47 -1.00 -3.05
CA GLU A 87 6.29 -2.03 -2.01
C GLU A 87 7.57 -2.24 -1.20
N GLY A 88 8.74 -1.99 -1.79
CA GLY A 88 10.03 -1.98 -1.10
C GLY A 88 10.18 -0.84 -0.09
N MET A 89 9.39 0.23 -0.19
CA MET A 89 9.49 1.41 0.67
C MET A 89 8.72 1.28 2.00
N VAL A 90 7.68 0.43 2.04
CA VAL A 90 6.84 0.18 3.22
C VAL A 90 7.43 -0.92 4.10
N THR A 91 6.96 -1.07 5.34
CA THR A 91 7.43 -2.13 6.25
C THR A 91 6.68 -3.44 6.04
N ILE A 92 5.37 -3.35 5.84
CA ILE A 92 4.44 -4.48 5.71
C ILE A 92 3.62 -4.29 4.43
N CYS A 93 3.39 -5.39 3.70
CA CYS A 93 2.48 -5.45 2.57
C CYS A 93 1.64 -6.73 2.68
N ILE A 94 0.32 -6.60 2.64
CA ILE A 94 -0.63 -7.71 2.64
C ILE A 94 -1.53 -7.56 1.42
N ARG A 95 -1.92 -8.69 0.82
CA ARG A 95 -2.70 -8.69 -0.43
C ARG A 95 -4.16 -9.01 -0.18
N CYS A 96 -5.05 -8.30 -0.86
CA CYS A 96 -6.47 -8.61 -0.86
C CYS A 96 -6.75 -9.68 -1.93
N MET A 97 -7.16 -10.87 -1.50
CA MET A 97 -7.49 -11.97 -2.39
C MET A 97 -9.02 -12.10 -2.55
N SER A 98 -9.44 -12.56 -3.72
CA SER A 98 -10.83 -12.89 -4.04
C SER A 98 -10.87 -14.20 -4.80
N GLU A 99 -11.09 -15.30 -4.09
CA GLU A 99 -11.08 -16.66 -4.65
C GLU A 99 -12.36 -17.39 -4.28
N ASN A 100 -13.05 -17.99 -5.25
CA ASN A 100 -14.27 -18.79 -5.03
C ASN A 100 -15.39 -18.08 -4.22
N GLY A 101 -15.48 -16.75 -4.32
CA GLY A 101 -16.45 -15.94 -3.57
C GLY A 101 -16.02 -15.58 -2.15
N ASN A 102 -14.83 -16.00 -1.72
CA ASN A 102 -14.23 -15.60 -0.44
C ASN A 102 -13.30 -14.41 -0.64
N HIS A 103 -13.35 -13.47 0.29
CA HIS A 103 -12.46 -12.32 0.36
C HIS A 103 -11.62 -12.38 1.62
N PHE A 104 -10.30 -12.45 1.48
CA PHE A 104 -9.37 -12.63 2.60
C PHE A 104 -8.07 -11.86 2.33
N PHE A 105 -7.26 -11.66 3.36
CA PHE A 105 -5.91 -11.14 3.18
C PHE A 105 -4.89 -12.27 3.14
N ARG A 106 -3.97 -12.22 2.17
CA ARG A 106 -2.76 -13.05 2.18
C ARG A 106 -1.64 -12.26 2.88
N ALA A 107 -1.12 -12.85 3.95
CA ALA A 107 -0.09 -12.26 4.81
C ALA A 107 1.29 -12.85 4.55
N VAL A 108 1.38 -14.05 3.97
CA VAL A 108 2.65 -14.70 3.60
C VAL A 108 2.74 -14.81 2.07
N THR A 109 3.90 -14.48 1.52
CA THR A 109 4.15 -14.53 0.07
C THR A 109 4.08 -15.95 -0.49
N ASP A 110 3.56 -16.09 -1.70
CA ASP A 110 3.66 -17.31 -2.51
C ASP A 110 4.91 -17.34 -3.40
N GLY A 111 5.80 -16.34 -3.28
CA GLY A 111 7.02 -16.17 -4.06
C GLY A 111 6.82 -15.47 -5.40
N SER A 112 5.59 -15.14 -5.78
CA SER A 112 5.24 -14.45 -7.04
C SER A 112 4.51 -13.12 -6.84
N ASP A 113 4.55 -12.57 -5.62
CA ASP A 113 3.75 -11.43 -5.23
C ASP A 113 4.49 -10.38 -4.39
N ILE A 114 3.76 -9.31 -4.02
CA ILE A 114 4.28 -8.17 -3.24
C ILE A 114 4.18 -8.40 -1.72
N THR A 115 3.62 -9.52 -1.28
CA THR A 115 3.31 -9.76 0.14
C THR A 115 4.59 -9.79 0.96
N LYS A 116 4.63 -9.05 2.05
CA LYS A 116 5.72 -9.10 3.02
C LYS A 116 5.21 -8.77 4.42
N THR A 117 5.39 -9.70 5.33
CA THR A 117 5.21 -9.49 6.76
C THR A 117 6.43 -10.06 7.45
N PRO A 118 6.82 -9.54 8.63
CA PRO A 118 7.73 -10.26 9.51
C PRO A 118 7.26 -11.69 9.76
N GLU A 119 8.22 -12.61 9.91
CA GLU A 119 7.94 -13.97 10.36
C GLU A 119 7.21 -13.93 11.71
N ASP A 120 6.31 -14.89 11.93
CA ASP A 120 5.51 -15.04 13.15
C ASP A 120 4.58 -13.86 13.50
N MET A 121 4.43 -12.86 12.62
CA MET A 121 3.49 -11.75 12.85
C MET A 121 2.03 -12.22 12.80
N PHE A 122 1.69 -13.11 11.88
CA PHE A 122 0.35 -13.66 11.71
C PHE A 122 0.35 -15.17 11.94
N GLU A 123 -0.65 -15.69 12.63
CA GLU A 123 -0.77 -17.13 12.94
C GLU A 123 -1.01 -18.00 11.71
N ALA A 124 -1.55 -17.41 10.63
CA ALA A 124 -1.89 -18.08 9.40
C ALA A 124 -1.45 -17.26 8.16
N PRO A 125 -1.13 -17.93 7.04
CA PRO A 125 -0.77 -17.25 5.79
C PRO A 125 -1.95 -16.50 5.15
N GLU A 126 -3.18 -16.93 5.47
CA GLU A 126 -4.42 -16.32 5.03
C GLU A 126 -5.23 -15.92 6.27
N ILE A 127 -5.63 -14.65 6.32
CA ILE A 127 -6.34 -14.05 7.46
C ILE A 127 -7.62 -13.39 6.99
N GLU A 128 -8.54 -13.15 7.93
CA GLU A 128 -9.78 -12.44 7.65
C GLU A 128 -9.50 -11.07 7.01
N ASN A 129 -10.30 -10.69 6.01
CA ASN A 129 -10.28 -9.34 5.43
C ASN A 129 -10.86 -8.32 6.42
N ASN A 130 -10.09 -8.06 7.49
CA ASN A 130 -10.48 -7.23 8.61
C ASN A 130 -9.30 -6.36 9.02
N LEU A 131 -9.37 -5.07 8.69
CA LEU A 131 -8.27 -4.14 8.95
C LEU A 131 -8.02 -3.91 10.45
N LYS A 132 -9.05 -4.07 11.30
CA LYS A 132 -8.89 -3.98 12.76
C LYS A 132 -8.07 -5.15 13.30
N LEU A 133 -8.32 -6.37 12.82
CA LEU A 133 -7.51 -7.54 13.17
C LEU A 133 -6.05 -7.30 12.79
N VAL A 134 -5.80 -6.82 11.56
CA VAL A 134 -4.46 -6.47 11.09
C VAL A 134 -3.79 -5.41 11.99
N ASP A 135 -4.50 -4.34 12.34
CA ASP A 135 -3.98 -3.28 13.21
C ASP A 135 -3.61 -3.80 14.61
N ASP A 136 -4.52 -4.56 15.23
CA ASP A 136 -4.30 -5.14 16.55
C ASP A 136 -3.11 -6.11 16.54
N THR A 137 -2.99 -6.96 15.51
CA THR A 137 -1.87 -7.91 15.35
C THR A 137 -0.53 -7.19 15.16
N ILE A 138 -0.48 -6.15 14.31
CA ILE A 138 0.74 -5.36 14.11
C ILE A 138 1.17 -4.71 15.43
N ARG A 139 0.21 -4.16 16.17
CA ARG A 139 0.48 -3.51 17.46
C ARG A 139 0.97 -4.50 18.50
N ASP A 140 0.34 -5.69 18.61
CA ASP A 140 0.81 -6.75 19.51
C ASP A 140 2.24 -7.17 19.17
N PHE A 141 2.53 -7.38 17.90
CA PHE A 141 3.86 -7.81 17.43
C PHE A 141 4.97 -6.82 17.81
N TYR A 142 4.70 -5.51 17.70
CA TYR A 142 5.67 -4.47 18.06
C TYR A 142 5.56 -3.98 19.52
N GLY A 143 4.66 -4.54 20.32
CA GLY A 143 4.43 -4.12 21.71
C GLY A 143 3.85 -2.70 21.83
N TRP A 144 3.03 -2.27 20.86
CA TRP A 144 2.38 -0.97 20.85
C TRP A 144 0.99 -1.02 21.51
N GLU A 145 0.57 0.10 22.08
CA GLU A 145 -0.77 0.24 22.65
C GLU A 145 -1.85 0.09 21.55
N LYS A 146 -2.83 -0.77 21.83
CA LYS A 146 -4.02 -0.94 20.97
C LYS A 146 -4.90 0.29 21.01
N TYR A 147 -5.55 0.55 19.88
CA TYR A 147 -6.56 1.58 19.84
C TYR A 147 -7.80 1.15 20.64
N LYS A 148 -8.06 1.85 21.75
CA LYS A 148 -9.33 1.73 22.48
C LYS A 148 -10.40 2.55 21.75
N SER A 149 -11.47 1.89 21.34
CA SER A 149 -12.61 2.57 20.72
C SER A 149 -13.23 3.56 21.71
N LYS A 150 -14.09 4.46 21.21
CA LYS A 150 -14.79 5.40 22.12
C LYS A 150 -15.72 4.68 23.12
N GLU A 151 -16.17 3.47 22.80
CA GLU A 151 -17.02 2.65 23.66
C GLU A 151 -16.22 2.06 24.83
N ASP A 152 -14.96 1.65 24.60
CA ASP A 152 -14.06 1.12 25.63
C ASP A 152 -13.54 2.18 26.61
N LYS A 153 -13.75 3.47 26.32
CA LYS A 153 -13.32 4.58 27.18
C LYS A 153 -14.36 4.98 28.22
N GLN A 154 -15.55 4.36 28.19
CA GLN A 154 -16.66 4.64 29.13
C GLN A 154 -16.93 3.51 30.13
N SER A 155 -16.18 2.41 30.10
CA SER A 155 -16.25 1.32 31.08
C SER A 155 -15.19 1.43 32.16
#